data_AF-A0A563W0X7-F1
#
_entry.id   AF-A0A563W0X7-F1
#
_cell.length_a   1.000
_cell.length_b   1.000
_cell.length_c   1.000
_cell.angle_alpha   90.00
_cell.angle_beta   90.00
_cell.angle_gamma   90.00
#
_symmetry.space_group_name_H-M   'P 1'
#
loop_
_entity.id
_entity.type
_entity.pdbx_description
1 polymer ?
#
loop_
_entity_poly.entity_id
_entity_poly.type
_entity_poly.pdbx_seq_one_letter_code
_entity_poly.pdbx_strand_id
1 'polypeptide(L)'
;MNSLILKISQLIIIVLIAVLVVTNPGNNKYQSYASARLITYLKDDLCSQVTEQISEKLRSPCVILIDTARPQIQAALNRNTKQQNFLLFSIYQTELSISPVTPEYHFATLGIFDKFFTYQIEKNE
;
A
#
# COMPACT_ATOMS: atom_id res chain seq x y z
N MET A 1 6.53 -28.10 -39.27
CA MET A 1 5.54 -27.11 -38.76
C MET A 1 5.63 -26.93 -37.25
N ASN A 2 5.77 -28.00 -36.44
CA ASN A 2 5.78 -27.91 -34.97
C ASN A 2 6.97 -27.16 -34.35
N SER A 3 8.18 -27.25 -34.94
CA SER A 3 9.37 -26.58 -34.37
C SER A 3 9.30 -25.04 -34.46
N LEU A 4 8.70 -24.50 -35.52
CA LEU A 4 8.53 -23.05 -35.68
C LEU A 4 7.50 -22.50 -34.69
N ILE A 5 6.36 -23.20 -34.54
CA ILE A 5 5.32 -22.85 -33.57
C ILE A 5 5.88 -22.90 -32.14
N LEU A 6 6.69 -23.92 -31.81
CA LEU A 6 7.31 -24.04 -30.49
C LEU A 6 8.24 -22.85 -30.17
N LYS A 7 9.07 -22.44 -31.14
CA LYS A 7 9.98 -21.28 -31.00
C LYS A 7 9.22 -19.97 -30.82
N ILE A 8 8.13 -19.78 -31.58
CA ILE A 8 7.28 -18.59 -31.46
C ILE A 8 6.61 -18.55 -30.08
N SER A 9 6.05 -19.67 -29.61
CA SER A 9 5.43 -19.75 -28.28
C SER A 9 6.42 -19.44 -27.15
N GLN A 10 7.65 -19.98 -27.22
CA GLN A 10 8.69 -19.66 -26.24
C GLN A 10 9.07 -18.17 -26.26
N LEU A 11 9.22 -17.59 -27.44
CA LEU A 11 9.55 -16.17 -27.58
C LEU A 11 8.45 -15.29 -26.97
N ILE A 12 7.17 -15.60 -27.22
CA ILE A 12 6.04 -14.88 -26.64
C ILE A 12 6.08 -14.96 -25.12
N ILE A 13 6.31 -16.15 -24.54
CA ILE A 13 6.38 -16.32 -23.08
C ILE A 13 7.51 -15.49 -22.47
N ILE A 14 8.70 -15.50 -23.09
CA ILE A 14 9.85 -14.71 -22.61
C ILE A 14 9.54 -13.22 -22.62
N VAL A 15 8.94 -12.71 -23.70
CA VAL A 15 8.55 -11.30 -23.81
C VAL A 15 7.51 -10.96 -22.75
N LEU A 16 6.52 -11.82 -22.53
CA LEU A 16 5.51 -11.60 -21.49
C LEU A 16 6.18 -11.51 -20.11
N ILE A 17 7.01 -12.48 -19.73
CA ILE A 17 7.71 -12.47 -18.44
C ILE A 17 8.53 -11.18 -18.27
N ALA A 18 9.27 -10.76 -19.31
CA ALA A 18 10.05 -9.52 -19.26
C ALA A 18 9.17 -8.28 -19.04
N VAL A 19 8.04 -8.18 -19.72
CA VAL A 19 7.06 -7.09 -19.51
C VAL A 19 6.54 -7.12 -18.07
N LEU A 20 6.23 -8.29 -17.51
CA LEU A 20 5.73 -8.39 -16.14
C LEU A 20 6.77 -7.97 -15.10
N VAL A 21 8.04 -8.34 -15.30
CA VAL A 21 9.16 -7.91 -14.45
C VAL A 21 9.32 -6.39 -14.48
N VAL A 22 9.28 -5.78 -15.67
CA VAL A 22 9.50 -4.32 -15.83
C VAL A 22 8.29 -3.48 -15.38
N THR A 23 7.08 -4.03 -15.46
CA THR A 23 5.85 -3.36 -15.03
C THR A 23 5.52 -3.54 -13.55
N ASN A 24 6.35 -4.29 -12.81
CA ASN A 24 6.18 -4.41 -11.37
C ASN A 24 6.42 -3.02 -10.73
N PRO A 25 5.41 -2.44 -10.03
CA PRO A 25 5.50 -1.05 -9.61
C PRO A 25 6.64 -0.86 -8.60
N GLY A 26 7.39 0.22 -8.73
CA GLY A 26 8.49 0.56 -7.81
C GLY A 26 8.01 1.20 -6.51
N ASN A 27 8.93 1.29 -5.54
CA ASN A 27 8.64 1.79 -4.18
C ASN A 27 8.00 3.19 -4.16
N ASN A 28 8.43 4.13 -5.02
CA ASN A 28 7.86 5.48 -5.06
C ASN A 28 6.35 5.49 -5.41
N LYS A 29 5.91 4.61 -6.32
CA LYS A 29 4.49 4.46 -6.65
C LYS A 29 3.73 3.85 -5.48
N TYR A 30 4.33 2.88 -4.80
CA TYR A 30 3.75 2.27 -3.61
C TYR A 30 3.56 3.31 -2.50
N GLN A 31 4.56 4.14 -2.22
CA GLN A 31 4.48 5.17 -1.17
C GLN A 31 3.30 6.13 -1.40
N SER A 32 3.08 6.55 -2.65
CA SER A 32 1.95 7.42 -3.01
C SER A 32 0.61 6.71 -2.81
N TYR A 33 0.50 5.45 -3.26
CA TYR A 33 -0.68 4.61 -3.06
C TYR A 33 -0.97 4.37 -1.58
N ALA A 34 0.02 3.90 -0.83
CA ALA A 34 -0.07 3.54 0.58
C ALA A 34 -0.47 4.75 1.41
N SER A 35 0.13 5.92 1.15
CA SER A 35 -0.24 7.17 1.84
C SER A 35 -1.70 7.53 1.63
N ALA A 36 -2.18 7.47 0.39
CA ALA A 36 -3.57 7.77 0.08
C ALA A 36 -4.52 6.76 0.74
N ARG A 37 -4.22 5.46 0.61
CA ARG A 37 -5.05 4.38 1.17
C ARG A 37 -5.13 4.46 2.69
N LEU A 38 -3.99 4.70 3.33
CA LEU A 38 -3.87 4.84 4.77
C LEU A 38 -4.62 6.06 5.30
N ILE A 39 -4.47 7.23 4.67
CA ILE A 39 -5.16 8.44 5.11
C ILE A 39 -6.68 8.25 5.04
N THR A 40 -7.17 7.61 3.99
CA THR A 40 -8.58 7.23 3.90
C THR A 40 -8.97 6.31 5.05
N TYR A 41 -8.20 5.24 5.29
CA TYR A 41 -8.49 4.30 6.38
C TYR A 41 -8.48 4.97 7.76
N LEU A 42 -7.49 5.81 8.07
CA LEU A 42 -7.41 6.52 9.34
C LEU A 42 -8.59 7.49 9.53
N LYS A 43 -9.01 8.19 8.47
CA LYS A 43 -10.20 9.06 8.53
C LYS A 43 -11.46 8.25 8.79
N ASP A 44 -11.62 7.12 8.09
CA ASP A 44 -12.81 6.29 8.20
C ASP A 44 -12.85 5.54 9.54
N ASP A 45 -11.71 5.07 10.05
CA ASP A 45 -11.64 4.32 11.31
C ASP A 45 -11.58 5.27 12.53
N LEU A 46 -10.52 6.08 12.64
CA LEU A 46 -10.27 6.90 13.83
C LEU A 46 -11.29 8.03 13.98
N CYS A 47 -11.59 8.77 12.91
CA CYS A 47 -12.52 9.89 13.04
C CYS A 47 -13.97 9.44 13.20
N SER A 48 -14.34 8.26 12.68
CA SER A 48 -15.66 7.68 12.97
C SER A 48 -15.74 7.22 14.41
N GLN A 49 -14.71 6.54 14.94
CA GLN A 49 -14.65 6.17 16.36
C GLN A 49 -14.76 7.40 17.28
N VAL A 50 -14.03 8.48 16.99
CA VAL A 50 -14.13 9.75 17.76
C VAL A 50 -15.54 10.35 17.68
N THR A 51 -16.18 10.27 16.52
CA THR A 51 -17.55 10.76 16.32
C THR A 51 -18.55 9.97 17.15
N GLU A 52 -18.45 8.64 17.12
CA GLU A 52 -19.35 7.72 17.82
C GLU A 52 -19.16 7.74 19.35
N GLN A 53 -17.90 7.84 19.82
CA GLN A 53 -17.56 7.73 21.24
C GLN A 53 -17.54 9.07 21.97
N ILE A 54 -17.26 10.18 21.27
CA ILE A 54 -17.03 11.50 21.90
C ILE A 54 -18.04 12.54 21.40
N SER A 55 -17.94 12.96 20.13
CA SER A 55 -18.83 13.98 19.57
C SER A 55 -18.69 14.13 18.06
N GLU A 56 -19.80 14.29 17.35
CA GLU A 56 -19.84 14.65 15.93
C GLU A 56 -19.08 15.94 15.61
N LYS A 57 -19.05 16.91 16.54
CA LYS A 57 -18.32 18.17 16.35
C LYS A 57 -16.82 17.98 16.19
N LEU A 58 -16.28 16.83 16.61
CA LEU A 58 -14.86 16.50 16.51
C LEU A 58 -14.48 15.80 15.21
N ARG A 59 -15.45 15.45 14.35
CA ARG A 59 -15.18 14.79 13.07
C ARG A 59 -14.32 15.66 12.16
N SER A 60 -14.74 16.91 11.95
CA SER A 60 -14.02 17.88 11.11
C SER A 60 -12.58 18.15 11.60
N PRO A 61 -12.34 18.51 12.86
CA PRO A 61 -10.96 18.73 13.35
C PRO A 61 -10.11 17.45 13.31
N CYS A 62 -10.70 16.26 13.51
CA CYS A 62 -9.98 14.99 13.33
C CYS A 62 -9.52 14.80 11.88
N VAL A 63 -10.41 14.99 10.91
CA VAL A 63 -10.08 14.86 9.47
C VAL A 63 -8.99 15.85 9.07
N ILE A 64 -9.08 17.10 9.54
CA ILE A 64 -8.07 18.14 9.30
C ILE A 64 -6.70 17.75 9.90
N LEU A 65 -6.70 17.17 11.11
CA LEU A 65 -5.47 16.71 11.75
C LEU A 65 -4.80 15.60 10.94
N ILE A 66 -5.56 14.61 10.47
CA ILE A 66 -5.04 13.53 9.63
C ILE A 66 -4.50 14.08 8.31
N ASP A 67 -5.19 15.02 7.66
CA ASP A 67 -4.70 15.63 6.43
C ASP A 67 -3.41 16.43 6.64
N THR A 68 -3.32 17.16 7.75
CA THR A 68 -2.11 17.90 8.13
C THR A 68 -0.94 16.96 8.41
N ALA A 69 -1.22 15.76 8.93
CA ALA A 69 -0.22 14.75 9.24
C ALA A 69 0.31 13.99 8.01
N ARG A 70 -0.28 14.19 6.82
CA ARG A 70 0.08 13.49 5.57
C ARG A 70 1.58 13.43 5.28
N PRO A 71 2.38 14.51 5.43
CA PRO A 71 3.82 14.43 5.18
C PRO A 71 4.56 13.54 6.18
N GLN A 72 4.16 13.53 7.46
CA GLN A 72 4.77 12.65 8.45
C GLN A 72 4.37 11.19 8.21
N ILE A 73 3.11 10.95 7.84
CA ILE A 73 2.62 9.64 7.42
C ILE A 73 3.44 9.11 6.23
N GLN A 74 3.65 9.92 5.19
CA GLN A 74 4.49 9.57 4.05
C GLN A 74 5.92 9.21 4.49
N ALA A 75 6.54 10.02 5.34
CA ALA A 75 7.89 9.76 5.83
C ALA A 75 7.98 8.49 6.69
N ALA A 76 6.93 8.14 7.43
CA ALA A 76 6.86 6.92 8.21
C ALA A 76 6.68 5.68 7.31
N LEU A 77 5.79 5.74 6.33
CA LEU A 77 5.66 4.70 5.31
C LEU A 77 7.00 4.43 4.61
N ASN A 78 7.72 5.47 4.21
CA ASN A 78 9.01 5.32 3.54
C ASN A 78 10.06 4.62 4.39
N ARG A 79 10.04 4.82 5.71
CA ARG A 79 10.99 4.24 6.65
C ARG A 79 10.64 2.83 7.06
N ASN A 80 9.35 2.54 7.15
CA ASN A 80 8.85 1.31 7.77
C ASN A 80 8.23 0.32 6.77
N THR A 81 8.22 0.65 5.47
CA THR A 81 7.84 -0.30 4.42
C THR A 81 8.99 -1.24 4.11
N LYS A 82 8.73 -2.55 4.21
CA LYS A 82 9.57 -3.60 3.66
C LYS A 82 8.97 -4.10 2.35
N GLN A 83 9.77 -4.06 1.28
CA GLN A 83 9.41 -4.55 -0.04
C GLN A 83 10.10 -5.88 -0.31
N GLN A 84 9.32 -6.90 -0.64
CA GLN A 84 9.81 -8.21 -1.08
C GLN A 84 9.48 -8.38 -2.56
N ASN A 85 10.51 -8.46 -3.40
CA ASN A 85 10.34 -8.58 -4.84
C ASN A 85 10.33 -10.04 -5.27
N PHE A 86 9.32 -10.41 -6.05
CA PHE A 86 9.22 -11.68 -6.76
C PHE A 86 9.26 -11.42 -8.27
N LEU A 87 9.34 -12.49 -9.06
CA LEU A 87 9.46 -12.39 -10.51
C LEU A 87 8.32 -11.59 -11.16
N LEU A 88 7.09 -11.77 -10.69
CA LEU A 88 5.88 -11.21 -11.32
C LEU A 88 5.15 -10.19 -10.44
N PHE A 89 5.52 -10.09 -9.17
CA PHE A 89 4.81 -9.27 -8.18
C PHE A 89 5.76 -8.86 -7.06
N SER A 90 5.31 -7.95 -6.21
CA SER A 90 5.98 -7.59 -4.97
C SER A 90 5.01 -7.59 -3.81
N ILE A 91 5.50 -7.94 -2.63
CA ILE A 91 4.75 -7.81 -1.39
C ILE A 91 5.33 -6.63 -0.63
N TYR A 92 4.46 -5.72 -0.20
CA TYR A 92 4.80 -4.57 0.61
C TYR A 92 4.17 -4.74 1.98
N GLN A 93 5.00 -4.75 3.01
CA GLN A 93 4.59 -4.83 4.40
C GLN A 93 5.01 -3.54 5.09
N THR A 94 4.07 -2.84 5.71
CA THR A 94 4.36 -1.58 6.38
C THR A 94 3.87 -1.61 7.81
N GLU A 95 4.78 -1.32 8.74
CA GLU A 95 4.44 -1.07 10.14
C GLU A 95 4.37 0.43 10.38
N LEU A 96 3.25 0.91 10.89
CA LEU A 96 3.05 2.33 11.10
C LEU A 96 2.64 2.62 12.54
N SER A 97 3.48 3.37 13.23
CA SER A 97 3.14 4.07 14.46
C SER A 97 3.31 5.57 14.23
N ILE A 98 2.25 6.34 14.49
CA ILE A 98 2.24 7.80 14.31
C ILE A 98 2.87 8.49 15.53
N SER A 99 2.71 7.89 16.71
CA SER A 99 3.20 8.37 18.00
C SER A 99 3.34 7.19 18.98
N PRO A 100 4.23 7.25 19.99
CA PRO A 100 4.38 6.19 21.00
C PRO A 100 3.10 5.85 21.77
N VAL A 101 2.10 6.74 21.73
CA VAL A 101 0.80 6.58 22.42
C VAL A 101 -0.34 6.24 21.46
N THR A 102 -0.05 6.05 20.17
CA THR A 102 -1.04 5.62 19.18
C THR A 102 -0.86 4.14 18.84
N PRO A 103 -1.95 3.42 18.52
CA PRO A 103 -1.88 2.03 18.09
C PRO A 103 -0.97 1.88 16.88
N GLU A 104 -0.32 0.72 16.80
CA GLU A 104 0.50 0.34 15.66
C GLU A 104 -0.40 -0.27 14.59
N TYR A 105 -0.13 0.05 13.32
CA TYR A 105 -0.91 -0.45 12.20
C TYR A 105 -0.03 -1.25 11.25
N HIS A 106 -0.49 -2.45 10.92
CA HIS A 106 0.12 -3.32 9.93
C HIS A 106 -0.65 -3.26 8.61
N PHE A 107 0.07 -3.05 7.51
CA PHE A 107 -0.49 -3.06 6.16
C PHE A 107 0.26 -4.06 5.27
N ALA A 108 -0.49 -4.98 4.66
CA ALA A 108 0.05 -5.87 3.63
C ALA A 108 -0.59 -5.59 2.28
N THR A 109 0.25 -5.32 1.28
CA THR A 109 -0.18 -4.96 -0.07
C THR A 109 0.56 -5.78 -1.13
N LEU A 110 -0.21 -6.36 -2.05
CA LEU A 110 0.30 -6.99 -3.26
C LEU A 110 0.45 -5.93 -4.36
N GLY A 111 1.66 -5.76 -4.87
CA GLY A 111 1.95 -5.02 -6.10
C GLY A 111 2.06 -5.99 -7.28
N ILE A 112 1.23 -5.84 -8.30
CA ILE A 112 1.26 -6.69 -9.50
C ILE A 112 0.72 -5.89 -10.70
N PHE A 113 1.38 -5.98 -11.86
CA PHE A 113 0.95 -5.33 -13.11
C PHE A 113 0.64 -3.82 -12.96
N ASP A 114 1.55 -3.07 -12.32
CA ASP A 114 1.37 -1.64 -11.96
C ASP A 114 0.11 -1.33 -11.13
N LYS A 115 -0.46 -2.34 -10.46
CA LYS A 115 -1.60 -2.22 -9.53
C LYS A 115 -1.17 -2.60 -8.13
N PHE A 116 -1.91 -2.07 -7.16
CA PHE A 116 -1.73 -2.36 -5.74
C PHE A 116 -3.04 -2.84 -5.12
N PHE A 117 -2.96 -3.92 -4.35
CA PHE A 117 -4.08 -4.53 -3.66
C PHE A 117 -3.71 -4.73 -2.19
N THR A 118 -4.17 -3.84 -1.31
CA THR A 118 -4.07 -4.03 0.14
C THR A 118 -5.07 -5.11 0.56
N TYR A 119 -4.56 -6.24 1.03
CA TYR A 119 -5.38 -7.40 1.43
C TYR A 119 -5.46 -7.57 2.95
N GLN A 120 -4.61 -6.87 3.70
CA GLN A 120 -4.57 -6.92 5.16
C GLN A 120 -4.34 -5.52 5.71
N ILE A 121 -5.21 -5.12 6.64
CA ILE A 121 -5.09 -3.92 7.45
C ILE A 121 -5.43 -4.34 8.87
N GLU A 122 -4.43 -4.32 9.75
CA GLU A 122 -4.58 -4.74 11.14
C GLU A 122 -4.14 -3.62 12.07
N LYS A 123 -4.91 -3.45 13.14
CA LYS A 123 -4.59 -2.55 14.24
C LYS A 123 -4.05 -3.42 15.37
N ASN A 124 -2.79 -3.21 15.72
CA ASN A 124 -2.11 -3.87 16.82
C ASN A 124 -2.18 -2.95 18.06
N GLU A 125 -2.48 -3.54 19.22
CA GLU A 125 -2.63 -2.86 20.51
C GLU A 125 -1.34 -2.89 21.34
#